data_AF-A0A0V0ULA8-F1
#
_entry.id   AF-A0A0V0ULA8-F1
#
_cell.length_a   1.000
_cell.length_b   1.000
_cell.length_c   1.000
_cell.angle_alpha   90.00
_cell.angle_beta   90.00
_cell.angle_gamma   90.00
#
_symmetry.space_group_name_H-M   'P 1'
#
loop_
_entity.id
_entity.type
_entity.pdbx_description
1 polymer ?
#
loop_
_entity_poly.entity_id
_entity_poly.type
_entity_poly.pdbx_seq_one_letter_code
_entity_poly.pdbx_strand_id
1 'polypeptide(L)'
;MKYYNPRKPDKWGLKMIARCGENGFVHDFWLCDGMAPKVENSIGFFAADVVMKVCETLPKHKGYKVFFDNYFAFLELQEALLRDGIHSVATIRSNRLRGCPVMPSNELKRKGRGATDFCCTRDNKLCVVKWFDNREVILASTYKCVDPVEPVRRWDKRQRQFIDVPCPQIVKEYNQFMGGVDLTGMLISLYRIDHKCRKWHRRVFFWAIHVALTNSWLKYKADCTKNGIEPRNMMDLMAFMLSVSDSLIKLEKTYVTRKRGRRPSEPTAEEEAGPSKTVRRTREPEDITRTDQTGH
;
A
#
# COMPACT_ATOMS: atom_id res chain seq x y z
N MET A 1 -18.71 3.75 12.92
CA MET A 1 -17.39 3.66 12.29
C MET A 1 -17.35 4.53 11.03
N LYS A 2 -17.23 5.85 11.19
CA LYS A 2 -16.98 6.80 10.11
C LYS A 2 -15.95 7.79 10.63
N TYR A 3 -14.90 8.03 9.85
CA TYR A 3 -13.87 9.00 10.15
C TYR A 3 -14.16 10.29 9.40
N TYR A 4 -13.99 11.41 10.09
CA TYR A 4 -14.02 12.73 9.49
C TYR A 4 -12.62 13.17 9.10
N ASN A 5 -12.42 13.56 7.84
CA ASN A 5 -11.19 14.20 7.37
C ASN A 5 -11.51 15.40 6.48
N PRO A 6 -11.36 16.64 6.98
CA PRO A 6 -11.73 17.84 6.23
C PRO A 6 -10.87 18.09 5.00
N ARG A 7 -9.68 17.47 4.91
CA ARG A 7 -8.72 17.63 3.81
C ARG A 7 -8.93 16.65 2.66
N LYS A 8 -9.87 15.71 2.78
CA LYS A 8 -10.19 14.75 1.71
C LYS A 8 -11.47 15.19 0.97
N PRO A 9 -11.60 14.88 -0.34
CA PRO A 9 -12.81 15.22 -1.11
C PRO A 9 -14.08 14.66 -0.46
N ASP A 10 -14.06 13.36 -0.13
CA ASP A 10 -15.06 12.70 0.69
C ASP A 10 -14.71 12.87 2.18
N LYS A 11 -15.32 13.85 2.84
CA LYS A 11 -14.98 14.19 4.24
C LYS A 11 -15.37 13.12 5.26
N TRP A 12 -16.36 12.29 4.95
CA TRP A 12 -16.87 11.24 5.82
C TRP A 12 -16.75 9.87 5.17
N GLY A 13 -15.95 8.98 5.75
CA GLY A 13 -15.71 7.66 5.15
C GLY A 13 -15.20 6.62 6.12
N LEU A 14 -15.06 5.38 5.63
CA LEU A 14 -14.23 4.38 6.28
C LEU A 14 -12.77 4.70 5.97
N LYS A 15 -11.89 4.46 6.94
CA LYS A 15 -10.46 4.70 6.77
C LYS A 15 -9.75 3.35 6.65
N MET A 16 -9.13 3.14 5.49
CA MET A 16 -8.22 2.02 5.24
C MET A 16 -6.80 2.58 5.24
N ILE A 17 -5.89 1.94 5.97
CA ILE A 17 -4.47 2.24 5.92
C ILE A 17 -3.80 1.08 5.19
N ALA A 18 -3.05 1.36 4.12
CA ALA A 18 -2.51 0.34 3.25
C ALA A 18 -1.00 0.47 3.10
N ARG A 19 -0.32 -0.66 2.91
CA ARG A 19 1.07 -0.75 2.46
C ARG A 19 1.06 -1.08 0.98
N CYS A 20 1.58 -0.16 0.18
CA CYS A 20 1.61 -0.28 -1.27
C CYS A 20 3.05 -0.27 -1.80
N GLY A 21 3.29 -0.96 -2.91
CA GLY A 21 4.49 -0.77 -3.72
C GLY A 21 4.48 0.57 -4.45
N GLU A 22 5.64 1.00 -4.97
CA GLU A 22 5.79 2.24 -5.74
C GLU A 22 4.83 2.31 -6.94
N ASN A 23 4.57 1.16 -7.57
CA ASN A 23 3.63 1.03 -8.69
C ASN A 23 2.15 1.05 -8.28
N GLY A 24 1.83 1.23 -7.00
CA GLY A 24 0.47 1.23 -6.48
C GLY A 24 -0.12 -0.16 -6.22
N PHE A 25 0.69 -1.21 -6.22
CA PHE A 25 0.23 -2.55 -5.84
C PHE A 25 0.00 -2.63 -4.33
N VAL A 26 -1.20 -3.00 -3.88
CA VAL A 26 -1.52 -3.15 -2.45
C VAL A 26 -1.01 -4.50 -1.96
N HIS A 27 -0.08 -4.49 -1.00
CA HIS A 27 0.44 -5.71 -0.39
C HIS A 27 -0.30 -6.09 0.89
N ASP A 28 -0.67 -5.11 1.69
CA ASP A 28 -1.35 -5.32 2.96
C ASP A 28 -2.16 -4.09 3.36
N PHE A 29 -3.12 -4.24 4.26
CA PHE A 29 -3.94 -3.15 4.76
C PHE A 29 -4.52 -3.42 6.15
N TRP A 30 -4.87 -2.35 6.84
CA TRP A 30 -5.53 -2.36 8.12
C TRP A 30 -6.77 -1.44 8.09
N LEU A 31 -7.93 -2.00 8.43
CA LEU A 31 -9.19 -1.27 8.55
C LEU A 31 -9.23 -0.55 9.90
N CYS A 32 -9.40 0.78 9.85
CA CYS A 32 -9.65 1.54 11.06
C CYS A 32 -11.09 1.29 11.53
N ASP A 33 -11.24 0.44 12.54
CA ASP A 33 -12.52 0.10 13.16
C ASP A 33 -12.79 0.85 14.49
N GLY A 34 -11.86 1.69 14.91
CA GLY A 34 -11.89 2.37 16.20
C GLY A 34 -11.17 1.61 17.30
N MET A 35 -10.70 0.40 17.03
CA MET A 35 -9.84 -0.36 17.93
C MET A 35 -8.37 -0.06 17.68
N ALA A 36 -7.55 -0.21 18.70
CA ALA A 36 -6.11 -0.17 18.54
C ALA A 36 -5.63 -1.42 17.77
N PRO A 37 -4.64 -1.28 16.87
CA PRO A 37 -4.02 -2.43 16.23
C PRO A 37 -3.38 -3.34 17.30
N LYS A 38 -3.61 -4.65 17.18
CA LYS A 38 -2.94 -5.65 18.03
C LYS A 38 -1.57 -5.97 17.40
N VAL A 39 -0.52 -5.48 18.04
CA VAL A 39 0.89 -5.70 17.69
C VAL A 39 1.63 -6.24 18.91
N GLU A 40 2.60 -7.13 18.71
CA GLU A 40 3.36 -7.77 19.79
C GLU A 40 4.23 -6.76 20.55
N ASN A 41 4.96 -5.92 19.81
CA ASN A 41 5.84 -4.89 20.34
C ASN A 41 5.29 -3.50 20.01
N SER A 42 4.27 -3.06 20.76
CA SER A 42 3.70 -1.72 20.60
C SER A 42 4.72 -0.62 20.90
N ILE A 43 4.70 0.42 20.08
CA ILE A 43 5.47 1.66 20.24
C ILE A 43 4.75 2.62 21.20
N GLY A 44 3.49 2.34 21.55
CA GLY A 44 2.66 3.18 22.42
C GLY A 44 1.98 4.35 21.70
N PHE A 45 2.10 4.44 20.37
CA PHE A 45 1.41 5.44 19.56
C PHE A 45 0.55 4.75 18.50
N PHE A 46 -0.77 5.02 18.50
CA PHE A 46 -1.72 4.43 17.55
C PHE A 46 -1.23 4.47 16.10
N ALA A 47 -0.72 5.62 15.63
CA ALA A 47 -0.26 5.74 14.26
C ALA A 47 1.00 4.89 13.99
N ALA A 48 1.95 4.83 14.94
CA ALA A 48 3.13 3.98 14.81
C ALA A 48 2.76 2.50 14.80
N ASP A 49 1.85 2.08 15.68
CA ASP A 49 1.43 0.70 15.79
C ASP A 49 0.65 0.23 14.56
N VAL A 50 -0.07 1.14 13.87
CA VAL A 50 -0.67 0.78 12.57
C VAL A 50 0.40 0.49 11.53
N VAL A 51 1.51 1.24 11.50
CA VAL A 51 2.64 0.95 10.59
C VAL A 51 3.26 -0.39 10.95
N MET A 52 3.53 -0.65 12.23
CA MET A 52 4.01 -1.96 12.67
C MET A 52 3.06 -3.07 12.21
N LYS A 53 1.74 -2.88 12.39
CA LYS A 53 0.72 -3.85 12.01
C LYS A 53 0.73 -4.18 10.52
N VAL A 54 0.72 -3.18 9.66
CA VAL A 54 0.76 -3.41 8.21
C VAL A 54 2.15 -3.84 7.72
N CYS A 55 3.18 -3.84 8.56
CA CYS A 55 4.52 -4.35 8.27
C CYS A 55 4.76 -5.78 8.80
N GLU A 56 3.87 -6.34 9.63
CA GLU A 56 4.01 -7.71 10.17
C GLU A 56 4.13 -8.77 9.06
N THR A 57 3.50 -8.54 7.92
CA THR A 57 3.56 -9.45 6.76
C THR A 57 4.80 -9.26 5.88
N LEU A 58 5.68 -8.29 6.17
CA LEU A 58 6.96 -8.17 5.46
C LEU A 58 7.96 -9.17 6.03
N PRO A 59 8.65 -9.93 5.16
CA PRO A 59 9.77 -10.74 5.61
C PRO A 59 10.85 -9.87 6.27
N LYS A 60 11.18 -10.19 7.52
CA LYS A 60 12.18 -9.48 8.31
C LYS A 60 13.58 -9.70 7.75
N HIS A 61 14.48 -8.73 7.94
CA HIS A 61 15.88 -8.78 7.53
C HIS A 61 16.13 -9.09 6.04
N LYS A 62 15.20 -8.68 5.17
CA LYS A 62 15.36 -8.77 3.70
C LYS A 62 15.71 -7.44 3.03
N GLY A 63 15.99 -6.40 3.82
CA GLY A 63 16.38 -5.08 3.29
C GLY A 63 15.21 -4.29 2.68
N TYR A 64 13.97 -4.60 3.06
CA TYR A 64 12.80 -3.81 2.65
C TYR A 64 12.91 -2.37 3.15
N LYS A 65 12.36 -1.45 2.35
CA LYS A 65 12.32 -0.02 2.65
C LYS A 65 10.87 0.44 2.68
N VAL A 66 10.47 1.07 3.79
CA VAL A 66 9.11 1.61 3.95
C VAL A 66 9.12 3.12 4.05
N PHE A 67 8.14 3.75 3.42
CA PHE A 67 8.01 5.20 3.34
C PHE A 67 6.66 5.61 3.90
N PHE A 68 6.65 6.61 4.78
CA PHE A 68 5.39 7.05 5.40
C PHE A 68 5.36 8.56 5.68
N ASP A 69 4.14 9.08 5.82
CA ASP A 69 3.91 10.49 6.05
C ASP A 69 4.20 10.92 7.51
N ASN A 70 4.08 12.22 7.76
CA ASN A 70 4.29 12.80 9.08
C ASN A 70 3.23 12.45 10.13
N TYR A 71 2.10 11.86 9.74
CA TYR A 71 1.10 11.40 10.70
C TYR A 71 1.60 10.13 11.39
N PHE A 72 2.23 9.24 10.63
CA PHE A 72 2.79 7.98 11.11
C PHE A 72 4.19 8.11 11.73
N ALA A 73 4.93 9.16 11.42
CA ALA A 73 6.34 9.25 11.80
C ALA A 73 6.60 9.52 13.29
N PHE A 74 7.39 8.63 13.89
CA PHE A 74 8.01 8.71 15.22
C PHE A 74 9.45 8.18 15.11
N LEU A 75 10.37 8.68 15.95
CA LEU A 75 11.75 8.18 15.94
C LEU A 75 11.80 6.74 16.46
N GLU A 76 11.01 6.45 17.48
CA GLU A 76 10.86 5.13 18.09
C GLU A 76 10.34 4.07 17.09
N LEU A 77 9.48 4.50 16.14
CA LEU A 77 9.01 3.64 15.05
C LEU A 77 10.14 3.29 14.07
N GLN A 78 11.00 4.26 13.73
CA GLN A 78 12.11 4.03 12.81
C GLN A 78 13.10 3.02 13.39
N GLU A 79 13.41 3.14 14.68
CA GLU A 79 14.26 2.19 15.41
C GLU A 79 13.62 0.79 15.51
N ALA A 80 12.31 0.71 15.76
CA ALA A 80 11.60 -0.56 15.80
C ALA A 80 11.60 -1.29 14.44
N LEU A 81 11.33 -0.57 13.36
CA LEU A 81 11.43 -1.13 12.00
C LEU A 81 12.85 -1.59 11.69
N LEU A 82 13.86 -0.82 12.10
CA LEU A 82 15.26 -1.19 11.90
C LEU A 82 15.64 -2.47 12.66
N ARG A 83 15.09 -2.69 13.87
CA ARG A 83 15.26 -3.95 14.62
C ARG A 83 14.71 -5.16 13.85
N ASP A 84 13.64 -4.97 13.08
CA ASP A 84 13.09 -5.99 12.18
C ASP A 84 13.84 -6.09 10.83
N GLY A 85 14.94 -5.34 10.67
CA GLY A 85 15.70 -5.28 9.41
C GLY A 85 14.93 -4.61 8.27
N ILE A 86 13.98 -3.73 8.61
CA ILE A 86 13.20 -2.92 7.69
C ILE A 86 13.71 -1.48 7.76
N HIS A 87 14.23 -0.98 6.65
CA HIS A 87 14.67 0.39 6.53
C HIS A 87 13.48 1.34 6.35
N SER A 88 13.61 2.59 6.79
CA SER A 88 12.52 3.56 6.63
C SER A 88 13.00 4.96 6.26
N VAL A 89 12.09 5.72 5.62
CA VAL A 89 12.19 7.17 5.39
C VAL A 89 10.83 7.79 5.64
N ALA A 90 10.78 8.88 6.39
CA ALA A 90 9.53 9.59 6.62
C ALA A 90 9.73 11.07 6.86
N THR A 91 8.79 11.88 6.42
CA THR A 91 8.67 13.25 6.94
C THR A 91 8.25 13.19 8.40
N ILE A 92 8.84 13.98 9.28
CA ILE A 92 8.52 14.02 10.71
C ILE A 92 8.13 15.44 11.15
N ARG A 93 7.21 15.53 12.12
CA ARG A 93 6.82 16.83 12.68
C ARG A 93 7.87 17.30 13.69
N SER A 94 8.13 18.60 13.73
CA SER A 94 9.10 19.20 14.66
C SER A 94 8.83 18.84 16.12
N ASN A 95 7.56 18.75 16.53
CA ASN A 95 7.17 18.37 17.89
C ASN A 95 7.38 16.89 18.24
N ARG A 96 7.84 16.05 17.30
CA ARG A 96 8.14 14.63 17.49
C ARG A 96 9.64 14.32 17.49
N LEU A 97 10.49 15.35 17.50
CA LEU A 97 11.94 15.21 17.42
C LEU A 97 12.62 14.81 18.74
N ARG A 98 11.89 14.74 19.87
CA ARG A 98 12.44 14.33 21.19
C ARG A 98 13.71 15.08 21.60
N GLY A 99 13.81 16.37 21.27
CA GLY A 99 14.99 17.18 21.57
C GLY A 99 16.21 16.91 20.67
N CYS A 100 16.03 16.23 19.53
CA CYS A 100 17.07 16.07 18.51
C CYS A 100 17.69 17.44 18.18
N PRO A 101 19.02 17.59 18.29
CA PRO A 101 19.72 18.87 18.18
C PRO A 101 19.89 19.30 16.72
N VAL A 102 18.77 19.58 16.04
CA VAL A 102 18.75 20.18 14.70
C VAL A 102 18.59 21.69 14.78
N MET A 103 19.12 22.38 13.78
CA MET A 103 19.11 23.82 13.64
C MET A 103 17.69 24.39 13.81
N PRO A 104 17.54 25.46 14.62
CA PRO A 104 16.27 26.17 14.74
C PRO A 104 15.75 26.67 13.39
N SER A 105 14.42 26.62 13.23
CA SER A 105 13.75 26.94 11.96
C SER A 105 14.07 28.35 11.44
N ASN A 106 14.21 29.32 12.34
CA ASN A 106 14.52 30.71 11.99
C ASN A 106 15.95 30.85 11.46
N GLU A 107 16.90 30.11 12.02
CA GLU A 107 18.29 30.14 11.58
C GLU A 107 18.45 29.45 10.22
N LEU A 108 17.82 28.28 10.04
CA LEU A 108 17.84 27.57 8.77
C LEU A 108 17.22 28.42 7.64
N LYS A 109 16.11 29.11 7.93
CA LYS A 109 15.49 30.05 6.99
C LYS A 109 16.40 31.22 6.61
N ARG A 110 17.23 31.71 7.54
CA ARG A 110 18.21 32.79 7.27
C ARG A 110 19.34 32.34 6.34
N LYS A 111 19.74 31.05 6.42
CA LYS A 111 20.71 30.45 5.48
C LYS A 111 20.19 30.35 4.04
N GLY A 112 18.89 30.51 3.84
CA GLY A 112 18.28 30.58 2.52
C GLY A 112 17.80 29.24 1.99
N ARG A 113 17.28 29.29 0.76
CA ARG A 113 16.66 28.14 0.08
C ARG A 113 17.73 27.12 -0.32
N GLY A 114 17.52 25.85 0.00
CA GLY A 114 18.49 24.76 -0.14
C GLY A 114 19.30 24.50 1.13
N ALA A 115 19.18 25.35 2.16
CA ALA A 115 19.88 25.13 3.41
C ALA A 115 19.48 23.79 4.04
N THR A 116 20.49 23.05 4.49
CA THR A 116 20.34 21.73 5.10
C THR A 116 21.07 21.71 6.44
N ASP A 117 20.46 21.05 7.41
CA ASP A 117 21.08 20.67 8.67
C ASP A 117 20.69 19.23 9.00
N PHE A 118 21.53 18.51 9.74
CA PHE A 118 21.26 17.11 10.07
C PHE A 118 21.87 16.71 11.41
N CYS A 119 21.27 15.67 12.00
CA CYS A 119 21.79 15.01 13.19
C CYS A 119 21.64 13.50 13.00
N CYS A 120 22.66 12.74 13.42
CA CYS A 120 22.65 11.28 13.40
C CYS A 120 22.77 10.73 14.82
N THR A 121 22.26 9.53 15.04
CA THR A 121 22.61 8.73 16.22
C THR A 121 24.09 8.40 16.22
N ARG A 122 24.66 8.08 17.39
CA ARG A 122 26.10 7.78 17.54
C ARG A 122 26.56 6.60 16.67
N ASP A 123 25.66 5.66 16.41
CA ASP A 123 25.91 4.48 15.57
C ASP A 123 25.58 4.72 14.09
N ASN A 124 25.23 5.97 13.70
CA ASN A 124 24.85 6.39 12.35
C ASN A 124 23.69 5.58 11.72
N LYS A 125 22.87 4.90 12.55
CA LYS A 125 21.76 4.07 12.07
C LYS A 125 20.46 4.83 11.86
N LEU A 126 20.29 5.99 12.50
CA LEU A 126 19.15 6.86 12.32
C LEU A 126 19.65 8.28 12.13
N CYS A 127 19.16 8.93 11.10
CA CYS A 127 19.45 10.33 10.80
C CYS A 127 18.17 11.14 10.73
N VAL A 128 18.24 12.38 11.16
CA VAL A 128 17.22 13.41 11.00
C VAL A 128 17.83 14.51 10.17
N VAL A 129 17.21 14.82 9.03
CA VAL A 129 17.63 15.88 8.12
C VAL A 129 16.55 16.94 8.07
N LYS A 130 16.95 18.20 8.22
CA LYS A 130 16.10 19.37 8.09
C LYS A 130 16.55 20.16 6.86
N TRP A 131 15.64 20.30 5.90
CA TRP A 131 15.88 20.97 4.63
C TRP A 131 14.92 22.13 4.44
N PHE A 132 15.41 23.28 3.97
CA PHE A 132 14.61 24.46 3.74
C PHE A 132 14.43 24.75 2.24
N ASP A 133 13.22 24.56 1.73
CA ASP A 133 12.83 25.03 0.39
C ASP A 133 11.99 26.32 0.51
N ASN A 134 10.72 26.30 0.11
CA ASN A 134 9.77 27.38 0.41
C ASN A 134 9.33 27.36 1.89
N ARG A 135 9.37 26.17 2.48
CA ARG A 135 9.10 25.88 3.89
C ARG A 135 10.09 24.82 4.34
N GLU A 136 10.29 24.73 5.65
CA GLU A 136 11.07 23.65 6.22
C GLU A 136 10.37 22.30 6.03
N VAL A 137 11.18 21.28 5.76
CA VAL A 137 10.79 19.88 5.76
C VAL A 137 11.80 19.14 6.63
N ILE A 138 11.30 18.35 7.57
CA ILE A 138 12.14 17.49 8.40
C ILE A 138 11.85 16.05 8.00
N LEU A 139 12.90 15.28 7.72
CA LEU A 139 12.83 13.86 7.42
C LEU A 139 13.67 13.07 8.40
N ALA A 140 13.23 11.85 8.70
CA ALA A 140 13.99 10.86 9.44
C ALA A 140 14.17 9.61 8.58
N SER A 141 15.36 9.02 8.60
CA SER A 141 15.64 7.79 7.87
C SER A 141 16.67 6.92 8.57
N THR A 142 16.56 5.62 8.35
CA THR A 142 17.52 4.62 8.83
C THR A 142 18.58 4.19 7.81
N TYR A 143 18.63 4.81 6.62
CA TYR A 143 19.60 4.42 5.58
C TYR A 143 19.98 5.52 4.57
N LYS A 144 19.27 6.65 4.52
CA LYS A 144 19.63 7.80 3.67
C LYS A 144 19.74 9.07 4.49
N CYS A 145 20.83 9.80 4.31
CA CYS A 145 21.05 11.08 4.97
C CYS A 145 21.20 12.20 3.92
N VAL A 146 22.16 13.11 4.12
CA VAL A 146 22.35 14.30 3.29
C VAL A 146 22.95 13.97 1.93
N ASP A 147 24.02 13.18 1.90
CA ASP A 147 24.82 12.98 0.69
C ASP A 147 24.32 11.84 -0.23
N PRO A 148 24.51 11.97 -1.56
CA PRO A 148 25.00 13.16 -2.25
C PRO A 148 23.99 14.31 -2.27
N VAL A 149 24.47 15.55 -2.18
CA VAL A 149 23.64 16.74 -2.42
C VAL A 149 23.65 17.06 -3.90
N GLU A 150 22.46 17.04 -4.49
CA GLU A 150 22.30 17.28 -5.92
C GLU A 150 21.31 18.42 -6.17
N PRO A 151 21.52 19.26 -7.19
CA PRO A 151 20.59 20.32 -7.52
C PRO A 151 19.24 19.75 -7.98
N VAL A 152 18.15 20.40 -7.59
CA VAL A 152 16.80 20.15 -8.10
C VAL A 152 16.24 21.46 -8.63
N ARG A 153 15.75 21.43 -9.87
CA ARG A 153 15.14 22.58 -10.53
C ARG A 153 13.81 22.92 -9.86
N ARG A 154 13.71 24.14 -9.32
CA ARG A 154 12.51 24.61 -8.63
C ARG A 154 12.11 26.00 -9.13
N TRP A 155 10.80 26.22 -9.24
CA TRP A 155 10.28 27.57 -9.51
C TRP A 155 10.51 28.47 -8.31
N ASP A 156 11.06 29.66 -8.56
CA ASP A 156 11.14 30.74 -7.58
C ASP A 156 10.09 31.82 -7.91
N LYS A 157 9.16 32.04 -6.98
CA LYS A 157 8.08 33.02 -7.19
C LYS A 157 8.57 34.47 -7.17
N ARG A 158 9.67 34.77 -6.47
CA ARG A 158 10.20 36.13 -6.35
C ARG A 158 10.97 36.51 -7.61
N GLN A 159 11.79 35.59 -8.11
CA GLN A 159 12.57 35.80 -9.33
C GLN A 159 11.80 35.45 -10.61
N ARG A 160 10.64 34.79 -10.50
CA ARG A 160 9.81 34.32 -11.62
C ARG A 160 10.61 33.48 -12.63
N GLN A 161 11.53 32.67 -12.13
CA GLN A 161 12.36 31.79 -12.94
C GLN A 161 12.60 30.47 -12.21
N PHE A 162 13.12 29.49 -12.95
CA PHE A 162 13.62 28.27 -12.35
C PHE A 162 15.03 28.49 -11.81
N ILE A 163 15.26 28.04 -10.58
CA ILE A 163 16.57 28.04 -9.92
C ILE A 163 16.93 26.61 -9.52
N ASP A 164 18.23 26.36 -9.41
CA ASP A 164 18.75 25.11 -8.88
C ASP A 164 18.90 25.22 -7.37
N VAL A 165 18.18 24.34 -6.66
CA VAL A 165 18.19 24.29 -5.20
C VAL A 165 18.95 23.04 -4.77
N PRO A 166 20.03 23.16 -3.97
CA PRO A 166 20.69 22.01 -3.37
C PRO A 166 19.70 21.14 -2.60
N CYS A 167 19.58 19.87 -2.98
CA CYS A 167 18.61 18.94 -2.45
C CYS A 167 19.35 17.72 -1.86
N PRO A 168 19.19 17.46 -0.56
CA PRO A 168 19.71 16.26 0.09
C PRO A 168 19.15 14.96 -0.51
N GLN A 169 19.93 13.89 -0.50
CA GLN A 169 19.54 12.60 -1.05
C GLN A 169 18.27 12.04 -0.39
N ILE A 170 18.12 12.17 0.93
CA ILE A 170 16.91 11.73 1.67
C ILE A 170 15.62 12.33 1.10
N VAL A 171 15.65 13.57 0.62
CA VAL A 171 14.48 14.26 0.05
C VAL A 171 14.13 13.65 -1.31
N LYS A 172 15.13 13.32 -2.13
CA LYS A 172 14.93 12.65 -3.42
C LYS A 172 14.35 11.25 -3.21
N GLU A 173 14.95 10.49 -2.31
CA GLU A 173 14.49 9.14 -1.97
C GLU A 173 13.03 9.15 -1.50
N TYR A 174 12.66 10.07 -0.60
CA TYR A 174 11.29 10.16 -0.12
C TYR A 174 10.30 10.48 -1.24
N ASN A 175 10.60 11.48 -2.08
CA ASN A 175 9.71 11.90 -3.15
C ASN A 175 9.52 10.83 -4.23
N GLN A 176 10.53 9.97 -4.45
CA GLN A 176 10.44 8.87 -5.39
C GLN A 176 9.41 7.82 -4.94
N PHE A 177 9.45 7.40 -3.66
CA PHE A 177 8.70 6.21 -3.22
C PHE A 177 7.42 6.50 -2.42
N MET A 178 7.18 7.73 -1.93
CA MET A 178 6.02 8.04 -1.07
C MET A 178 4.65 7.93 -1.78
N GLY A 179 4.62 7.93 -3.12
CA GLY A 179 3.39 8.07 -3.92
C GLY A 179 2.54 6.82 -4.11
N GLY A 180 3.02 5.63 -3.71
CA GLY A 180 2.35 4.36 -4.04
C GLY A 180 0.90 4.26 -3.55
N VAL A 181 0.63 4.69 -2.31
CA VAL A 181 -0.72 4.65 -1.71
C VAL A 181 -1.67 5.62 -2.43
N ASP A 182 -1.19 6.82 -2.79
CA ASP A 182 -1.99 7.80 -3.52
C ASP A 182 -2.27 7.33 -4.95
N LEU A 183 -1.33 6.63 -5.59
CA LEU A 183 -1.51 6.00 -6.90
C LEU A 183 -2.61 4.95 -6.85
N THR A 184 -2.58 4.02 -5.88
CA THR A 184 -3.68 3.05 -5.69
C THR A 184 -5.01 3.78 -5.46
N GLY A 185 -5.02 4.79 -4.59
CA GLY A 185 -6.21 5.57 -4.28
C GLY A 185 -6.81 6.23 -5.53
N MET A 186 -5.98 6.76 -6.41
CA MET A 186 -6.38 7.32 -7.71
C MET A 186 -6.96 6.22 -8.61
N LEU A 187 -6.27 5.09 -8.80
CA LEU A 187 -6.71 3.99 -9.67
C LEU A 187 -8.08 3.43 -9.24
N ILE A 188 -8.29 3.25 -7.93
CA ILE A 188 -9.59 2.83 -7.38
C ILE A 188 -10.67 3.89 -7.63
N SER A 189 -10.32 5.17 -7.56
CA SER A 189 -11.27 6.27 -7.71
C SER A 189 -11.74 6.47 -9.15
N LEU A 190 -10.92 6.13 -10.15
CA LEU A 190 -11.26 6.29 -11.58
C LEU A 190 -12.53 5.54 -11.97
N TYR A 191 -12.66 4.28 -11.53
CA TYR A 191 -13.76 3.39 -11.91
C TYR A 191 -14.48 2.81 -10.70
N ARG A 192 -14.60 3.62 -9.63
CA ARG A 192 -15.22 3.21 -8.37
C ARG A 192 -16.67 2.78 -8.58
N ILE A 193 -17.00 1.55 -8.19
CA ILE A 193 -18.36 1.03 -8.11
C ILE A 193 -19.01 1.66 -6.88
N ASP A 194 -19.74 2.75 -7.09
CA ASP A 194 -20.45 3.43 -6.01
C ASP A 194 -21.78 2.73 -5.70
N HIS A 195 -21.75 1.81 -4.73
CA HIS A 195 -22.97 1.25 -4.16
C HIS A 195 -23.41 2.09 -2.96
N LYS A 196 -24.45 2.90 -3.16
CA LYS A 196 -25.18 3.58 -2.08
C LYS A 196 -25.76 2.55 -1.11
N CYS A 197 -25.02 2.29 -0.03
CA CYS A 197 -25.48 1.41 1.04
C CYS A 197 -25.24 2.05 2.41
N ARG A 198 -26.21 1.82 3.32
CA ARG A 198 -26.12 2.16 4.75
C ARG A 198 -25.22 1.20 5.52
N LYS A 199 -25.07 -0.05 5.05
CA LYS A 199 -24.25 -1.08 5.72
C LYS A 199 -22.77 -0.89 5.38
N TRP A 200 -21.94 -0.66 6.40
CA TRP A 200 -20.52 -0.33 6.23
C TRP A 200 -19.69 -1.47 5.63
N HIS A 201 -19.96 -2.72 6.02
CA HIS A 201 -19.21 -3.89 5.57
C HIS A 201 -19.30 -4.10 4.04
N ARG A 202 -20.42 -3.72 3.41
CA ARG A 202 -20.56 -3.76 1.95
C ARG A 202 -19.58 -2.81 1.25
N ARG A 203 -19.30 -1.65 1.85
CA ARG A 203 -18.32 -0.70 1.29
C ARG A 203 -16.90 -1.28 1.35
N VAL A 204 -16.56 -1.97 2.43
CA VAL A 204 -15.27 -2.68 2.57
C VAL A 204 -15.17 -3.80 1.53
N PHE A 205 -16.24 -4.57 1.33
CA PHE A 205 -16.28 -5.64 0.33
C PHE A 205 -16.03 -5.12 -1.10
N PHE A 206 -16.74 -4.06 -1.54
CA PHE A 206 -16.50 -3.48 -2.87
C PHE A 206 -15.14 -2.83 -2.99
N TRP A 207 -14.64 -2.19 -1.93
CA TRP A 207 -13.26 -1.70 -1.89
C TRP A 207 -12.25 -2.83 -2.10
N ALA A 208 -12.44 -3.99 -1.47
CA ALA A 208 -11.57 -5.16 -1.64
C ALA A 208 -11.60 -5.71 -3.08
N ILE A 209 -12.78 -5.73 -3.72
CA ILE A 209 -12.90 -6.08 -5.14
C ILE A 209 -12.09 -5.10 -6.01
N HIS A 210 -12.19 -3.80 -5.75
CA HIS A 210 -11.42 -2.80 -6.50
C HIS A 210 -9.91 -2.95 -6.32
N VAL A 211 -9.46 -3.23 -5.09
CA VAL A 211 -8.06 -3.54 -4.81
C VAL A 211 -7.63 -4.78 -5.60
N ALA A 212 -8.43 -5.85 -5.59
CA ALA A 212 -8.13 -7.07 -6.33
C ALA A 212 -8.04 -6.82 -7.84
N LEU A 213 -8.98 -6.07 -8.43
CA LEU A 213 -8.98 -5.72 -9.85
C LEU A 213 -7.77 -4.85 -10.21
N THR A 214 -7.46 -3.85 -9.39
CA THR A 214 -6.32 -2.95 -9.60
C THR A 214 -4.99 -3.71 -9.51
N ASN A 215 -4.82 -4.54 -8.48
CA ASN A 215 -3.67 -5.41 -8.33
C ASN A 215 -3.53 -6.39 -9.50
N SER A 216 -4.64 -6.98 -9.97
CA SER A 216 -4.64 -7.90 -11.11
C SER A 216 -4.22 -7.20 -12.40
N TRP A 217 -4.71 -5.97 -12.63
CA TRP A 217 -4.29 -5.16 -13.77
C TRP A 217 -2.81 -4.78 -13.72
N LEU A 218 -2.29 -4.42 -12.54
CA LEU A 218 -0.87 -4.14 -12.36
C LEU A 218 0.00 -5.38 -12.65
N LYS A 219 -0.44 -6.58 -12.24
CA LYS A 219 0.25 -7.83 -12.61
C LYS A 219 0.17 -8.10 -14.10
N TYR A 220 -1.00 -7.95 -14.71
CA TYR A 220 -1.19 -8.07 -16.16
C TYR A 220 -0.21 -7.17 -16.93
N LYS A 221 -0.07 -5.91 -16.51
CA LYS A 221 0.90 -4.99 -17.12
C LYS A 221 2.34 -5.45 -16.97
N ALA A 222 2.71 -5.94 -15.78
CA ALA A 222 4.04 -6.46 -15.52
C ALA A 222 4.35 -7.67 -16.42
N ASP A 223 3.40 -8.60 -16.54
CA ASP A 223 3.52 -9.80 -17.38
C ASP A 223 3.60 -9.43 -18.87
N CYS A 224 2.79 -8.47 -19.32
CA CYS A 224 2.85 -7.95 -20.69
C CYS A 224 4.22 -7.33 -21.00
N THR A 225 4.76 -6.55 -20.08
CA THR A 225 6.08 -5.92 -20.23
C THR A 225 7.18 -6.99 -20.29
N LYS A 226 7.12 -8.00 -19.43
CA LYS A 226 8.06 -9.13 -19.42
C LYS A 226 8.02 -9.93 -20.72
N ASN A 227 6.84 -10.04 -21.34
CA ASN A 227 6.64 -10.72 -22.61
C ASN A 227 6.89 -9.82 -23.84
N GLY A 228 7.41 -8.61 -23.66
CA GLY A 228 7.73 -7.69 -24.76
C GLY A 228 6.52 -7.11 -25.49
N ILE A 229 5.33 -7.14 -24.88
CA ILE A 229 4.14 -6.50 -25.45
C ILE A 229 4.29 -4.99 -25.31
N GLU A 230 4.11 -4.26 -26.41
CA GLU A 230 4.18 -2.80 -26.39
C GLU A 230 3.02 -2.19 -25.60
N PRO A 231 3.22 -1.07 -24.87
CA PRO A 231 2.18 -0.44 -24.05
C PRO A 231 0.88 -0.11 -24.81
N ARG A 232 0.96 0.23 -26.10
CA ARG A 232 -0.21 0.51 -26.96
C ARG A 232 -1.12 -0.71 -27.19
N ASN A 233 -0.57 -1.91 -27.03
CA ASN A 233 -1.27 -3.18 -27.20
C ASN A 233 -1.73 -3.77 -25.85
N MET A 234 -1.40 -3.11 -24.73
CA MET A 234 -1.88 -3.49 -23.41
C MET A 234 -3.26 -2.89 -23.17
N MET A 235 -4.13 -3.64 -22.50
CA MET A 235 -5.40 -3.10 -22.02
C MET A 235 -5.16 -2.00 -20.99
N ASP A 236 -5.83 -0.86 -21.17
CA ASP A 236 -5.98 0.10 -20.09
C ASP A 236 -6.83 -0.48 -18.95
N LEU A 237 -6.90 0.24 -17.84
CA LEU A 237 -7.60 -0.25 -16.65
C LEU A 237 -9.10 -0.48 -16.89
N MET A 238 -9.76 0.33 -17.71
CA MET A 238 -11.19 0.17 -18.03
C MET A 238 -11.40 -1.07 -18.88
N ALA A 239 -10.66 -1.19 -19.99
CA ALA A 239 -10.72 -2.33 -20.89
C ALA A 239 -10.44 -3.64 -20.16
N PHE A 240 -9.45 -3.65 -19.26
CA PHE A 240 -9.16 -4.81 -18.41
C PHE A 240 -10.33 -5.16 -17.48
N MET A 241 -10.91 -4.18 -16.78
CA MET A 241 -12.07 -4.40 -15.89
C MET A 241 -13.29 -4.92 -16.66
N LEU A 242 -13.55 -4.42 -17.87
CA LEU A 242 -14.62 -4.91 -18.74
C LEU A 242 -14.36 -6.36 -19.18
N SER A 243 -13.13 -6.69 -19.59
CA SER A 243 -12.73 -8.05 -19.95
C SER A 243 -12.94 -9.04 -18.80
N VAL A 244 -12.57 -8.66 -17.57
CA VAL A 244 -12.83 -9.47 -16.37
C VAL A 244 -14.33 -9.64 -16.14
N SER A 245 -15.10 -8.56 -16.25
CA SER A 245 -16.56 -8.59 -16.07
C SER A 245 -17.25 -9.50 -17.07
N ASP A 246 -16.92 -9.40 -18.36
CA ASP A 246 -17.45 -10.26 -19.42
C ASP A 246 -17.11 -11.74 -19.19
N SER A 247 -15.89 -12.02 -18.71
CA SER A 247 -15.46 -13.38 -18.41
C SER A 247 -16.27 -13.99 -17.25
N LEU A 248 -16.54 -13.21 -16.20
CA LEU A 248 -17.35 -13.64 -15.07
C LEU A 248 -18.82 -13.87 -15.45
N ILE A 249 -19.40 -13.00 -16.28
CA ILE A 249 -20.79 -13.16 -16.77
C ILE A 249 -20.92 -14.41 -17.65
N LYS A 250 -19.94 -14.66 -18.53
CA LYS A 250 -19.94 -15.87 -19.39
C LYS A 250 -19.80 -17.14 -18.55
N LEU A 251 -18.98 -17.12 -17.50
CA LEU A 251 -18.85 -18.23 -16.57
C LEU A 251 -20.18 -18.51 -15.85
N GLU A 252 -20.87 -17.47 -15.39
CA GLU A 252 -22.18 -17.60 -14.73
C GLU A 252 -23.22 -18.24 -15.66
N LYS A 253 -23.30 -17.81 -16.93
CA LYS A 253 -24.17 -18.46 -17.92
C LYS A 253 -23.87 -19.94 -18.12
N THR A 254 -22.61 -20.35 -17.96
CA THR A 254 -22.16 -21.75 -18.05
C THR A 254 -22.42 -22.54 -16.76
N TYR A 255 -22.46 -21.86 -15.60
CA TYR A 255 -22.75 -22.49 -14.31
C TYR A 255 -24.26 -22.60 -14.03
N VAL A 256 -25.05 -21.58 -14.40
CA VAL A 256 -26.52 -21.59 -14.24
C VAL A 256 -27.18 -22.63 -15.15
N THR A 257 -26.58 -22.95 -16.31
CA THR A 257 -27.01 -24.09 -17.14
C THR A 257 -26.74 -25.44 -16.47
N ARG A 258 -25.73 -25.54 -15.59
CA ARG A 258 -25.56 -26.64 -14.64
C ARG A 258 -26.45 -26.43 -13.42
N LYS A 259 -27.78 -26.45 -13.60
CA LYS A 259 -28.72 -26.46 -12.47
C LYS A 259 -28.31 -27.56 -11.48
N ARG A 260 -28.03 -27.20 -10.22
CA ARG A 260 -28.11 -28.16 -9.10
C ARG A 260 -29.49 -28.79 -9.19
N GLY A 261 -29.54 -30.07 -9.54
CA GLY A 261 -30.80 -30.81 -9.56
C GLY A 261 -31.51 -30.62 -8.22
N ARG A 262 -32.77 -30.20 -8.27
CA ARG A 262 -33.67 -30.28 -7.11
C ARG A 262 -33.63 -31.73 -6.65
N ARG A 263 -33.39 -31.99 -5.36
CA ARG A 263 -33.55 -33.36 -4.83
C ARG A 263 -34.95 -33.85 -5.26
N PRO A 264 -35.07 -35.02 -5.90
CA PRO A 264 -36.38 -35.62 -6.09
C PRO A 264 -37.01 -35.75 -4.70
N SER A 265 -38.27 -35.31 -4.57
CA SER A 265 -39.11 -35.71 -3.43
C SER A 265 -39.13 -37.23 -3.38
N GLU A 266 -39.02 -37.80 -2.17
CA GLU A 266 -39.02 -39.23 -1.94
C GLU A 266 -40.16 -39.92 -2.72
N PRO A 267 -39.89 -41.01 -3.45
CA PRO A 267 -40.94 -41.79 -4.06
C PRO A 267 -41.71 -42.49 -2.93
N THR A 268 -43.02 -42.27 -2.91
CA THR A 268 -43.94 -43.11 -2.13
C THR A 268 -43.79 -44.54 -2.64
N ALA A 269 -43.76 -45.49 -1.71
CA ALA A 269 -43.47 -46.88 -1.97
C ALA A 269 -44.42 -47.46 -3.02
N GLU A 270 -43.89 -47.81 -4.19
CA GLU A 270 -44.30 -48.89 -5.11
C GLU A 270 -43.59 -48.66 -6.45
N GLU A 271 -42.44 -49.30 -6.65
CA GLU A 271 -42.06 -49.96 -7.92
C GLU A 271 -40.65 -50.57 -7.83
N GLU A 272 -40.50 -51.65 -8.57
CA GLU A 272 -39.64 -52.81 -8.32
C GLU A 272 -38.14 -52.63 -8.57
N ALA A 273 -37.40 -53.60 -8.03
CA ALA A 273 -35.95 -53.73 -8.10
C ALA A 273 -35.40 -53.85 -9.53
N GLY A 274 -34.46 -52.96 -9.87
CA GLY A 274 -33.58 -53.05 -11.04
C GLY A 274 -32.11 -52.87 -10.63
N PRO A 275 -31.13 -53.36 -11.41
CA PRO A 275 -29.79 -53.65 -10.92
C PRO A 275 -29.00 -52.39 -10.55
N SER A 276 -28.35 -52.48 -9.38
CA SER A 276 -27.49 -51.45 -8.79
C SER A 276 -26.37 -51.05 -9.74
N LYS A 277 -26.44 -49.83 -10.29
CA LYS A 277 -25.31 -49.20 -10.97
C LYS A 277 -24.30 -48.76 -9.92
N THR A 278 -23.12 -49.34 -9.98
CA THR A 278 -21.98 -49.10 -9.10
C THR A 278 -21.68 -47.61 -8.98
N VAL A 279 -21.79 -47.06 -7.77
CA VAL A 279 -21.36 -45.69 -7.45
C VAL A 279 -19.85 -45.62 -7.68
N ARG A 280 -19.42 -44.88 -8.70
CA ARG A 280 -18.02 -44.55 -8.91
C ARG A 280 -17.61 -43.60 -7.78
N ARG A 281 -16.93 -44.14 -6.74
CA ARG A 281 -16.26 -43.34 -5.71
C ARG A 281 -15.35 -42.34 -6.41
N THR A 282 -15.67 -41.06 -6.30
CA THR A 282 -14.72 -39.97 -6.58
C THR A 282 -13.51 -40.17 -5.67
N ARG A 283 -12.34 -40.37 -6.27
CA ARG A 283 -11.06 -40.35 -5.56
C ARG A 283 -10.92 -38.99 -4.87
N GLU A 284 -10.57 -39.01 -3.58
CA GLU A 284 -10.08 -37.83 -2.88
C GLU A 284 -8.87 -37.26 -3.63
N PRO A 285 -8.69 -35.94 -3.70
CA PRO A 285 -7.50 -35.36 -4.30
C PRO A 285 -6.29 -35.76 -3.46
N GLU A 286 -5.33 -36.45 -4.09
CA GLU A 286 -4.02 -36.69 -3.53
C GLU A 286 -3.35 -35.35 -3.21
N ASP A 287 -2.71 -35.32 -2.04
CA ASP A 287 -1.92 -34.21 -1.51
C ASP A 287 -0.86 -33.77 -2.54
N ILE A 288 -1.13 -32.68 -3.26
CA ILE A 288 -0.17 -32.10 -4.21
C ILE A 288 0.85 -31.33 -3.38
N THR A 289 1.81 -32.08 -2.83
CA THR A 289 3.06 -31.54 -2.32
C THR A 289 3.77 -30.83 -3.47
N ARG A 290 3.82 -29.50 -3.40
CA ARG A 290 4.56 -28.68 -4.36
C ARG A 290 6.03 -28.70 -3.96
N THR A 291 6.81 -29.55 -4.61
CA THR A 291 8.27 -29.54 -4.60
C THR A 291 8.78 -28.70 -5.77
N ASP A 292 8.86 -27.38 -5.60
CA ASP A 292 9.73 -26.52 -6.41
C ASP A 292 10.79 -25.85 -5.51
N GLN A 293 11.86 -26.60 -5.25
CA GLN A 293 13.15 -26.03 -4.89
C GLN A 293 13.73 -25.32 -6.13
N THR A 294 13.60 -24.01 -6.20
CA THR A 294 14.57 -23.18 -6.94
C THR A 294 14.87 -21.93 -6.11
N GLY A 295 16.03 -21.96 -5.46
CA GLY A 295 16.68 -20.75 -4.96
C GLY A 295 17.39 -20.06 -6.11
N HIS A 296 17.23 -18.74 -6.18
CA HIS A 296 18.28 -17.72 -6.08
C HIS A 296 17.60 -16.35 -5.91
#